data_AF-A0A251NY25-F1
#
_entry.id   AF-A0A251NY25-F1
#
_cell.length_a   1.000
_cell.length_b   1.000
_cell.length_c   1.000
_cell.angle_alpha   90.00
_cell.angle_beta   90.00
_cell.angle_gamma   90.00
#
_symmetry.space_group_name_H-M   'P 1'
#
loop_
_entity.id
_entity.type
_entity.pdbx_description
1 polymer ?
#
loop_
_entity_poly.entity_id
_entity_poly.type
_entity_poly.pdbx_seq_one_letter_code
_entity_poly.pdbx_strand_id
1 'polypeptide(L)'
;MLQCIFLLSDSGEVMLEKQLTGQRVDRSICAWFWEHTISQGDFPKLQPVIASPTHYLFQILREGITFLACTQVEMPPLMAIEFLCRVADVLSDYLGGLNEDLIKDNFVIVYELLDEMIDNGFPLTTEPNILREMIAPPNIVNKMLSVVTGNSSNMSDTLPGATSSCIPWRTADPKYANNEVYVDLVEEMDAIVNRVRKLKSSPIYVKPQLTSDAGTCRVSVLVGIRNDPGKTIDSITVQFQLPPCILSADLTSNYGTVNILANKTCSWSIGRIPKDKAPAMSGTLVLETGLERLHVFPTFQVGFRIMGVALSGLQIDKLDLKNLPKPPYKGFRALTRAGEFEVRS
;
A
#
# COMPACT_ATOMS: atom_id res chain seq x y z
N MET A 1 6.45 -11.14 -24.97
CA MET A 1 6.32 -9.67 -25.14
C MET A 1 4.87 -9.30 -24.90
N LEU A 2 4.60 -8.14 -24.32
CA LEU A 2 3.23 -7.67 -24.11
C LEU A 2 2.61 -7.26 -25.45
N GLN A 3 1.38 -7.69 -25.72
CA GLN A 3 0.69 -7.38 -26.99
C GLN A 3 -0.24 -6.18 -26.87
N CYS A 4 -0.90 -6.03 -25.71
CA CYS A 4 -1.78 -4.90 -25.45
C CYS A 4 -1.85 -4.61 -23.95
N ILE A 5 -2.12 -3.35 -23.61
CA ILE A 5 -2.41 -2.87 -22.27
C ILE A 5 -3.78 -2.20 -22.27
N PHE A 6 -4.59 -2.49 -21.26
CA PHE A 6 -5.88 -1.89 -21.02
C PHE A 6 -5.91 -1.26 -19.62
N LEU A 7 -6.55 -0.10 -19.52
CA LEU A 7 -6.95 0.48 -18.23
C LEU A 7 -8.46 0.33 -18.10
N LEU A 8 -8.90 -0.38 -17.07
CA LEU A 8 -10.30 -0.63 -16.79
C LEU A 8 -10.76 0.13 -15.54
N SER A 9 -11.97 0.66 -15.59
CA SER A 9 -12.63 1.25 -14.42
C SER A 9 -13.01 0.19 -13.38
N ASP A 10 -13.51 0.63 -12.22
CA ASP A 10 -14.06 -0.24 -11.19
C ASP A 10 -15.36 -0.96 -11.61
N SER A 11 -15.99 -0.51 -12.70
CA SER A 11 -17.15 -1.13 -13.33
C SER A 11 -16.80 -2.05 -14.51
N GLY A 12 -15.52 -2.12 -14.89
CA GLY A 12 -15.02 -2.96 -15.99
C GLY A 12 -15.06 -2.28 -17.36
N GLU A 13 -15.36 -0.97 -17.42
CA GLU A 13 -15.31 -0.20 -18.65
C GLU A 13 -13.86 -0.03 -19.11
N VAL A 14 -13.61 -0.25 -20.41
CA VAL A 14 -12.29 0.01 -21.01
C VAL A 14 -12.11 1.51 -21.21
N MET A 15 -11.38 2.14 -20.30
CA MET A 15 -11.06 3.56 -20.35
C MET A 15 -9.98 3.86 -21.38
N LEU A 16 -8.96 2.99 -21.47
CA LEU A 16 -7.86 3.12 -22.42
C LEU A 16 -7.41 1.75 -22.92
N GLU A 17 -6.99 1.72 -24.19
CA GLU A 17 -6.42 0.54 -24.85
C GLU A 17 -5.18 0.95 -25.64
N LYS A 18 -4.05 0.29 -25.39
CA LYS A 18 -2.80 0.49 -26.12
C LYS A 18 -2.32 -0.81 -26.73
N GLN A 19 -2.48 -0.93 -28.05
CA GLN A 19 -1.94 -2.02 -28.84
C GLN A 19 -0.43 -1.79 -29.04
N LEU A 20 0.38 -2.76 -28.64
CA LEU A 20 1.84 -2.67 -28.63
C LEU A 20 2.50 -3.41 -29.79
N THR A 21 1.76 -4.35 -30.40
CA THR A 21 2.25 -5.16 -31.51
C THR A 21 1.33 -5.03 -32.71
N GLY A 22 1.81 -5.41 -33.90
CA GLY A 22 0.98 -5.43 -35.11
C GLY A 22 -0.19 -6.44 -35.07
N GLN A 23 -0.18 -7.37 -34.12
CA GLN A 23 -1.31 -8.28 -33.88
C GLN A 23 -2.31 -7.62 -32.93
N ARG A 24 -3.47 -7.28 -33.45
CA ARG A 24 -4.53 -6.64 -32.67
C ARG A 24 -5.13 -7.62 -31.67
N VAL A 25 -5.16 -7.22 -30.40
CA VAL A 25 -5.89 -7.94 -29.35
C VAL A 25 -7.32 -7.39 -29.26
N ASP A 26 -8.31 -8.28 -29.31
CA ASP A 26 -9.72 -7.89 -29.27
C ASP A 26 -10.21 -7.58 -27.83
N ARG A 27 -11.09 -6.59 -27.68
CA ARG A 27 -11.65 -6.16 -26.38
C ARG A 27 -12.48 -7.22 -25.67
N SER A 28 -12.95 -8.26 -26.37
CA SER A 28 -13.62 -9.41 -25.76
C SER A 28 -12.80 -10.05 -24.63
N ILE A 29 -11.47 -9.92 -24.66
CA ILE A 29 -10.61 -10.39 -23.57
C ILE A 29 -10.88 -9.67 -22.23
N CYS A 30 -11.22 -8.38 -22.28
CA CYS A 30 -11.56 -7.58 -21.11
C CYS A 30 -12.91 -8.00 -20.54
N ALA A 31 -13.89 -8.24 -21.41
CA ALA A 31 -15.20 -8.76 -21.01
C ALA A 31 -15.07 -10.13 -20.33
N TRP A 32 -14.29 -11.04 -20.93
CA TRP A 32 -14.00 -12.34 -20.33
C TRP A 32 -13.32 -12.22 -18.97
N PHE A 33 -12.31 -11.35 -18.87
CA PHE A 33 -11.59 -11.09 -17.61
C PHE A 33 -12.54 -10.56 -16.53
N TRP A 34 -13.45 -9.67 -16.88
CA TRP A 34 -14.41 -9.09 -15.96
C TRP A 34 -15.42 -10.13 -15.45
N GLU A 35 -15.98 -10.94 -16.34
CA GLU A 35 -16.86 -12.06 -15.97
C GLU A 35 -16.15 -13.06 -15.06
N HIS A 36 -14.90 -13.41 -15.38
CA HIS A 36 -14.07 -14.27 -14.54
C HIS A 36 -13.88 -13.68 -13.14
N THR A 37 -13.65 -12.37 -13.06
CA THR A 37 -13.44 -11.65 -11.80
C THR A 37 -14.69 -11.64 -10.93
N ILE A 38 -15.86 -11.35 -11.50
CA ILE A 38 -17.14 -11.38 -10.79
C ILE A 38 -17.44 -12.79 -10.27
N SER A 39 -17.11 -13.83 -11.06
CA SER A 39 -17.37 -15.23 -10.68
C SER A 39 -16.59 -15.70 -9.45
N GLN A 40 -15.45 -15.06 -9.15
CA GLN A 40 -14.59 -15.38 -8.01
C GLN A 40 -15.07 -14.73 -6.69
N GLY A 41 -16.03 -13.80 -6.74
CA GLY A 41 -16.76 -13.27 -5.59
C GLY A 41 -16.00 -12.29 -4.68
N ASP A 42 -14.68 -12.16 -4.80
CA ASP A 42 -13.85 -11.25 -3.98
C ASP A 42 -12.56 -10.83 -4.72
N PHE A 43 -12.39 -9.52 -4.99
CA PHE A 43 -11.16 -8.95 -5.60
C PHE A 43 -9.84 -9.35 -4.90
N PRO A 44 -9.76 -9.49 -3.56
CA PRO A 44 -8.53 -9.89 -2.86
C PRO A 44 -8.01 -11.30 -3.18
N LYS A 45 -8.82 -12.15 -3.83
CA LYS A 45 -8.43 -13.54 -4.20
C LYS A 45 -8.02 -13.68 -5.65
N LEU A 46 -8.08 -12.60 -6.44
CA LEU A 46 -7.70 -12.67 -7.84
C LEU A 46 -6.20 -12.92 -7.97
N GLN A 47 -5.87 -13.90 -8.81
CA GLN A 47 -4.48 -14.15 -9.17
C GLN A 47 -3.96 -12.98 -10.02
N PRO A 48 -2.75 -12.47 -9.76
CA PRO A 48 -2.14 -11.44 -10.61
C PRO A 48 -1.89 -11.90 -12.06
N VAL A 49 -1.89 -13.21 -12.29
CA VAL A 49 -1.71 -13.83 -13.60
C VAL A 49 -2.83 -14.83 -13.83
N ILE A 50 -3.54 -14.69 -14.95
CA ILE A 50 -4.68 -15.54 -15.30
C ILE A 50 -4.48 -16.04 -16.74
N ALA A 51 -4.68 -17.33 -16.96
CA ALA A 51 -4.72 -17.88 -18.31
C ALA A 51 -6.16 -17.82 -18.84
N SER A 52 -6.39 -17.00 -19.86
CA SER A 52 -7.63 -17.04 -20.64
C SER A 52 -7.53 -18.11 -21.74
N PRO A 53 -8.62 -18.40 -22.47
CA PRO A 53 -8.58 -19.31 -23.60
C PRO A 53 -7.62 -18.87 -24.73
N THR A 54 -7.27 -17.58 -24.80
CA THR A 54 -6.50 -17.01 -25.91
C THR A 54 -5.21 -16.31 -25.50
N HIS A 55 -5.10 -15.82 -24.27
CA HIS A 55 -3.97 -15.02 -23.79
C HIS A 55 -3.67 -15.31 -22.32
N TYR A 56 -2.41 -15.17 -21.94
CA TYR A 56 -2.03 -14.91 -20.55
C TYR A 56 -2.30 -13.45 -20.23
N LEU A 57 -2.96 -13.22 -19.10
CA LEU A 57 -3.35 -11.91 -18.60
C LEU A 57 -2.56 -11.60 -17.33
N PHE A 58 -2.01 -10.40 -17.25
CA PHE A 58 -1.35 -9.86 -16.07
C PHE A 58 -2.15 -8.67 -15.58
N GLN A 59 -2.40 -8.60 -14.27
CA GLN A 59 -3.19 -7.52 -13.72
C GLN A 59 -2.67 -7.00 -12.38
N ILE A 60 -2.89 -5.70 -12.17
CA ILE A 60 -2.78 -5.04 -10.88
C ILE A 60 -3.97 -4.11 -10.66
N LEU A 61 -4.32 -3.88 -9.40
CA LEU A 61 -5.32 -2.90 -8.98
C LEU A 61 -4.61 -1.75 -8.25
N ARG A 62 -4.89 -0.50 -8.66
CA ARG A 62 -4.36 0.72 -8.05
C ARG A 62 -5.46 1.77 -8.00
N GLU A 63 -5.81 2.21 -6.78
CA GLU A 63 -6.81 3.28 -6.53
C GLU A 63 -8.14 3.08 -7.30
N GLY A 64 -8.58 1.83 -7.46
CA GLY A 64 -9.83 1.49 -8.17
C GLY A 64 -9.69 1.26 -9.67
N ILE A 65 -8.52 1.51 -10.27
CA ILE A 65 -8.25 1.25 -11.69
C ILE A 65 -7.54 -0.10 -11.83
N THR A 66 -8.05 -0.94 -12.74
CA THR A 66 -7.41 -2.21 -13.09
C THR A 66 -6.51 -2.02 -14.32
N PHE A 67 -5.22 -2.26 -14.13
CA PHE A 67 -4.24 -2.26 -15.21
C PHE A 67 -4.09 -3.70 -15.70
N LEU A 68 -4.45 -3.96 -16.95
CA LEU A 68 -4.47 -5.28 -17.54
C LEU A 68 -3.53 -5.33 -18.75
N ALA A 69 -2.58 -6.27 -18.77
CA ALA A 69 -1.76 -6.55 -19.94
C ALA A 69 -1.99 -7.98 -20.42
N CYS A 70 -1.83 -8.22 -21.72
CA CYS A 70 -2.02 -9.53 -22.31
C CYS A 70 -0.88 -9.96 -23.23
N THR A 71 -0.69 -11.27 -23.33
CA THR A 71 0.27 -11.89 -24.25
C THR A 71 -0.17 -13.31 -24.62
N GLN A 72 0.14 -13.75 -25.83
CA GLN A 72 -0.03 -15.13 -26.29
C GLN A 72 1.22 -15.99 -26.08
N VAL A 73 2.35 -15.36 -25.75
CA VAL A 73 3.65 -16.02 -25.66
C VAL A 73 4.11 -16.02 -24.21
N GLU A 74 4.68 -17.14 -23.79
CA GLU A 74 5.28 -17.25 -22.47
C GLU A 74 6.33 -16.14 -22.24
N MET A 75 6.24 -15.47 -21.09
CA MET A 75 7.20 -14.47 -20.68
C MET A 75 7.31 -14.43 -19.15
N PRO A 76 8.42 -13.93 -18.58
CA PRO A 76 8.57 -13.79 -17.14
C PRO A 76 7.43 -12.96 -16.53
N PRO A 77 6.52 -13.53 -15.71
CA PRO A 77 5.34 -12.81 -15.24
C PRO A 77 5.66 -11.59 -14.39
N LEU A 78 6.75 -11.67 -13.61
CA LEU A 78 7.22 -10.56 -12.79
C LEU A 78 7.63 -9.34 -13.62
N MET A 79 8.12 -9.53 -14.84
CA MET A 79 8.44 -8.39 -15.73
C MET A 79 7.17 -7.62 -16.12
N ALA A 80 6.10 -8.33 -16.47
CA ALA A 80 4.83 -7.71 -16.83
C ALA A 80 4.19 -7.02 -15.62
N ILE A 81 4.14 -7.69 -14.47
CA ILE A 81 3.55 -7.14 -13.25
C ILE A 81 4.31 -5.90 -12.77
N GLU A 82 5.64 -5.97 -12.72
CA GLU A 82 6.47 -4.84 -12.31
C GLU A 82 6.34 -3.65 -13.26
N PHE A 83 6.28 -3.93 -14.57
CA PHE A 83 6.04 -2.89 -15.55
C PHE A 83 4.68 -2.20 -15.34
N LEU A 84 3.60 -2.97 -15.11
CA LEU A 84 2.29 -2.38 -14.80
C LEU A 84 2.32 -1.55 -13.51
N CYS A 85 3.04 -2.01 -12.49
CA CYS A 85 3.25 -1.23 -11.26
C CYS A 85 3.94 0.11 -11.58
N ARG A 86 5.01 0.09 -12.38
CA ARG A 86 5.71 1.30 -12.82
C ARG A 86 4.82 2.24 -13.62
N VAL A 87 3.99 1.73 -14.54
CA VAL A 87 3.01 2.55 -15.27
C VAL A 87 2.06 3.22 -14.29
N ALA A 88 1.48 2.48 -13.34
CA ALA A 88 0.56 3.06 -12.37
C ALA A 88 1.24 4.11 -11.47
N ASP A 89 2.46 3.85 -11.00
CA ASP A 89 3.25 4.79 -10.19
C ASP A 89 3.53 6.08 -10.98
N VAL A 90 3.96 5.98 -12.25
CA VAL A 90 4.21 7.14 -13.13
C VAL A 90 2.94 7.93 -13.39
N LEU A 91 1.83 7.27 -13.71
CA LEU A 91 0.55 7.95 -13.95
C LEU A 91 0.05 8.66 -12.69
N SER A 92 0.12 8.01 -11.52
CA SER A 92 -0.26 8.63 -10.25
C SER A 92 0.58 9.87 -9.96
N ASP A 93 1.90 9.81 -10.20
CA ASP A 93 2.84 10.91 -9.99
C ASP A 93 2.64 12.07 -10.98
N TYR A 94 2.22 11.80 -12.21
CA TYR A 94 1.89 12.81 -13.22
C TYR A 94 0.55 13.50 -12.98
N LEU A 95 -0.45 12.74 -12.55
CA LEU A 95 -1.84 13.21 -12.45
C LEU A 95 -2.21 13.64 -11.03
N GLY A 96 -1.37 13.36 -10.04
CA GLY A 96 -1.63 13.63 -8.62
C GLY A 96 -2.55 12.63 -7.94
N GLY A 97 -2.63 11.41 -8.47
CA GLY A 97 -3.54 10.32 -8.07
C GLY A 97 -4.11 9.58 -9.26
N LEU A 98 -4.88 8.52 -9.01
CA LEU A 98 -5.52 7.71 -10.04
C LEU A 98 -7.03 7.62 -9.81
N ASN A 99 -7.82 8.10 -10.77
CA ASN A 99 -9.24 7.84 -10.86
C ASN A 99 -9.71 7.94 -12.32
N GLU A 100 -10.96 7.56 -12.56
CA GLU A 100 -11.51 7.50 -13.91
C GLU A 100 -11.47 8.84 -14.66
N ASP A 101 -11.90 9.92 -13.99
CA ASP A 101 -11.95 11.26 -14.56
C ASP A 101 -10.55 11.77 -14.91
N LEU A 102 -9.56 11.58 -14.03
CA LEU A 102 -8.18 12.01 -14.27
C LEU A 102 -7.55 11.35 -15.51
N ILE A 103 -7.81 10.06 -15.72
CA ILE A 103 -7.31 9.34 -16.90
C ILE A 103 -8.03 9.82 -18.17
N LYS A 104 -9.36 9.99 -18.12
CA LYS A 104 -10.15 10.45 -19.27
C LYS A 104 -9.80 11.90 -19.65
N ASP A 105 -9.61 12.78 -18.68
CA ASP A 105 -9.25 14.19 -18.88
C ASP A 105 -7.82 14.39 -19.41
N ASN A 106 -6.91 13.47 -19.10
CA ASN A 106 -5.49 13.54 -19.49
C ASN A 106 -5.09 12.44 -20.47
N PHE A 107 -6.06 11.91 -21.23
CA PHE A 107 -5.91 10.74 -22.10
C PHE A 107 -4.73 10.83 -23.09
N VAL A 108 -4.46 12.02 -23.62
CA VAL A 108 -3.30 12.27 -24.50
C VAL A 108 -1.98 11.98 -23.78
N ILE A 109 -1.79 12.54 -22.57
CA ILE A 109 -0.58 12.35 -21.78
C ILE A 109 -0.40 10.88 -21.39
N VAL A 110 -1.50 10.18 -21.07
CA VAL A 110 -1.43 8.74 -20.76
C VAL A 110 -0.93 7.94 -21.96
N TYR A 111 -1.38 8.26 -23.18
CA TYR A 111 -0.85 7.60 -24.38
C TYR A 111 0.61 7.95 -24.66
N GLU A 112 0.99 9.23 -24.56
CA GLU A 112 2.37 9.67 -24.74
C GLU A 112 3.31 8.95 -23.77
N LEU A 113 2.92 8.83 -22.51
CA LEU A 113 3.68 8.08 -21.50
C LEU A 113 3.77 6.59 -21.86
N LEU A 114 2.67 5.96 -22.27
CA LEU A 114 2.71 4.56 -22.68
C LEU A 114 3.54 4.33 -23.95
N ASP A 115 3.55 5.26 -24.91
CA ASP A 115 4.44 5.17 -26.10
C ASP A 115 5.92 5.20 -25.72
N GLU A 116 6.27 5.97 -24.71
CA GLU A 116 7.65 6.12 -24.27
C GLU A 116 8.10 5.01 -23.30
N MET A 117 7.19 4.53 -22.46
CA MET A 117 7.50 3.52 -21.45
C MET A 117 7.65 2.11 -22.02
N ILE A 118 7.06 1.82 -23.19
CA ILE A 118 7.08 0.47 -23.78
C ILE A 118 7.14 0.51 -25.30
N ASP A 119 8.08 -0.24 -25.87
CA ASP A 119 8.23 -0.41 -27.32
C ASP A 119 8.12 -1.89 -27.71
N ASN A 120 7.27 -2.18 -28.69
CA ASN A 120 7.00 -3.53 -29.21
C ASN A 120 6.80 -4.61 -28.12
N GLY A 121 6.15 -4.23 -27.02
CA GLY A 121 5.87 -5.15 -25.91
C GLY A 121 7.01 -5.36 -24.91
N PHE A 122 8.07 -4.55 -24.97
CA PHE A 122 9.20 -4.55 -24.06
C PHE A 122 9.31 -3.20 -23.32
N PRO A 123 9.37 -3.19 -21.98
CA PRO A 123 9.61 -1.97 -21.22
C PRO A 123 10.89 -1.25 -21.65
N LEU A 124 10.82 0.07 -21.82
CA LEU A 124 11.92 0.93 -22.26
C LEU A 124 12.24 2.00 -21.21
N THR A 125 11.66 3.20 -21.33
CA THR A 125 11.96 4.33 -20.44
C THR A 125 10.95 4.40 -19.31
N THR A 126 11.27 3.85 -18.15
CA THR A 126 10.35 3.86 -16.97
C THR A 126 10.77 4.82 -15.87
N GLU A 127 11.84 5.60 -16.07
CA GLU A 127 12.38 6.52 -15.06
C GLU A 127 11.62 7.85 -15.05
N PRO A 128 10.96 8.23 -13.94
CA PRO A 128 10.10 9.42 -13.90
C PRO A 128 10.81 10.74 -14.25
N ASN A 129 12.10 10.87 -13.91
CA ASN A 129 12.87 12.09 -14.22
C ASN A 129 13.12 12.24 -15.72
N ILE A 130 13.39 11.13 -16.42
CA ILE A 130 13.58 11.13 -17.87
C ILE A 130 12.24 11.40 -18.56
N LEU A 131 11.18 10.72 -18.11
CA LEU A 131 9.83 10.91 -18.63
C LEU A 131 9.38 12.36 -18.51
N ARG A 132 9.61 13.03 -17.36
CA ARG A 132 9.20 14.42 -17.13
C ARG A 132 9.91 15.44 -18.01
N GLU A 133 11.14 15.15 -18.40
CA GLU A 133 11.89 15.98 -19.32
C GLU A 133 11.43 15.79 -20.78
N MET A 134 10.92 14.60 -21.14
CA MET A 134 10.40 14.32 -22.50
C MET A 134 8.94 14.72 -22.67
N ILE A 135 8.12 14.44 -21.66
CA ILE A 135 6.67 14.64 -21.64
C ILE A 135 6.34 15.47 -20.40
N ALA A 136 5.99 16.73 -20.63
CA ALA A 136 5.73 17.68 -19.55
C ALA A 136 4.44 17.31 -18.78
N PRO A 137 4.47 17.29 -17.43
CA PRO A 137 3.27 17.07 -16.64
C PRO A 137 2.18 18.13 -16.88
N PRO A 138 0.89 17.77 -16.69
CA PRO A 138 -0.22 18.68 -16.85
C PRO A 138 -0.28 19.71 -15.71
N ASN A 139 0.41 20.85 -15.87
CA ASN A 139 0.29 21.99 -14.95
C ASN A 139 -0.62 23.10 -15.51
N ILE A 140 -1.36 23.80 -14.63
CA ILE A 140 -2.19 24.97 -15.00
C ILE A 140 -1.35 26.02 -15.75
N VAL A 141 -0.08 26.16 -15.37
CA VAL A 141 0.87 27.07 -16.00
C VAL A 141 1.21 26.62 -17.42
N ASN A 142 1.33 25.32 -17.68
CA ASN A 142 1.59 24.77 -19.02
C ASN A 142 0.38 24.95 -19.94
N LYS A 143 -0.85 24.80 -19.41
CA LYS A 143 -2.09 25.11 -20.14
C LYS A 143 -2.22 26.60 -20.50
N MET A 144 -1.72 27.50 -19.66
CA MET A 144 -1.71 28.95 -19.96
C MET A 144 -0.57 29.33 -20.92
N LEU A 145 0.58 28.66 -20.81
CA LEU A 145 1.74 28.90 -21.68
C LEU A 145 1.46 28.44 -23.12
N SER A 146 0.79 27.31 -23.33
CA SER A 146 0.43 26.82 -24.67
C SER A 146 -0.55 27.74 -25.40
N VAL A 147 -1.46 28.39 -24.68
CA VAL A 147 -2.38 29.41 -25.23
C VAL A 147 -1.64 30.68 -25.66
N VAL A 148 -0.59 31.06 -24.95
CA VAL A 148 0.18 32.30 -25.21
C VAL A 148 1.29 32.09 -26.25
N THR A 149 1.91 30.91 -26.28
CA THR A 149 3.05 30.62 -27.16
C THR A 149 2.64 29.97 -28.48
N GLY A 150 1.42 29.43 -28.58
CA GLY A 150 0.96 28.70 -29.75
C GLY A 150 1.58 27.30 -29.91
N ASN A 151 2.43 26.86 -28.97
CA ASN A 151 2.96 25.50 -28.93
C ASN A 151 1.92 24.56 -28.30
N SER A 152 1.39 23.63 -29.08
CA SER A 152 0.36 22.67 -28.65
C SER A 152 0.91 21.29 -28.24
N SER A 153 2.23 21.06 -28.34
CA SER A 153 2.87 19.78 -27.99
C SER A 153 3.39 19.79 -26.55
N ASN A 154 3.08 18.72 -25.80
CA ASN A 154 3.65 18.47 -24.47
C ASN A 154 5.05 17.82 -24.54
N MET A 155 5.50 17.47 -25.75
CA MET A 155 6.79 16.85 -26.01
C MET A 155 7.91 17.89 -26.11
N SER A 156 9.07 17.56 -25.53
CA SER A 156 10.30 18.34 -25.65
C SER A 156 11.01 18.10 -26.98
N ASP A 157 11.56 19.17 -27.58
CA ASP A 157 12.36 19.09 -28.81
C ASP A 157 13.81 18.60 -28.57
N THR A 158 14.21 18.45 -27.30
CA THR A 158 15.56 18.02 -26.92
C THR A 158 15.51 16.82 -25.98
N LEU A 159 16.31 15.80 -26.28
CA LEU A 159 16.45 14.63 -25.44
C LEU A 159 17.01 15.01 -24.05
N PRO A 160 16.44 14.46 -22.96
CA PRO A 160 16.92 14.67 -21.59
C PRO A 160 18.40 14.26 -21.47
N GLY A 161 19.22 15.07 -20.80
CA GLY A 161 20.63 14.71 -20.55
C GLY A 161 20.78 13.41 -19.76
N ALA A 162 19.78 13.05 -18.96
CA ALA A 162 19.71 11.78 -18.24
C ALA A 162 19.63 10.55 -19.17
N THR A 163 19.12 10.65 -20.40
CA THR A 163 19.10 9.53 -21.37
C THR A 163 20.50 9.08 -21.79
N SER A 164 21.47 10.00 -21.75
CA SER A 164 22.88 9.73 -22.09
C SER A 164 23.75 9.45 -20.86
N SER A 165 23.14 9.45 -19.67
CA SER A 165 23.82 9.25 -18.40
C SER A 165 23.73 7.79 -17.95
N CYS A 166 24.79 7.28 -17.32
CA CYS A 166 24.70 6.01 -16.58
C CYS A 166 23.96 6.14 -15.24
N ILE A 167 23.43 7.34 -14.95
CA ILE A 167 22.65 7.70 -13.76
C ILE A 167 21.25 8.21 -14.18
N PRO A 168 20.37 7.34 -14.73
CA PRO A 168 19.08 7.76 -15.28
C PRO A 168 18.04 8.18 -14.22
N TRP A 169 18.21 7.76 -12.96
CA TRP A 169 17.28 8.07 -11.86
C TRP A 169 17.44 9.50 -11.30
N ARG A 170 18.39 10.30 -11.80
CA ARG A 170 18.67 11.66 -11.27
C ARG A 170 19.08 12.62 -12.38
N THR A 171 18.54 13.84 -12.33
CA THR A 171 18.95 14.93 -13.21
C THR A 171 20.39 15.37 -12.95
N ALA A 172 21.07 15.84 -14.00
CA ALA A 172 22.44 16.34 -13.89
C ALA A 172 22.48 17.69 -13.16
N ASP A 173 23.49 17.88 -12.32
CA ASP A 173 23.83 19.14 -11.63
C ASP A 173 22.66 19.89 -10.95
N PRO A 174 21.83 19.21 -10.12
CA PRO A 174 20.71 19.89 -9.45
C PRO A 174 21.25 20.93 -8.46
N LYS A 175 20.62 22.12 -8.46
CA LYS A 175 20.98 23.25 -7.58
C LYS A 175 19.89 23.48 -6.54
N TYR A 176 20.29 23.50 -5.28
CA TYR A 176 19.40 23.80 -4.14
C TYR A 176 19.90 25.02 -3.37
N ALA A 177 18.97 25.81 -2.83
CA ALA A 177 19.31 26.92 -1.94
C ALA A 177 19.96 26.42 -0.64
N ASN A 178 19.39 25.35 -0.06
CA ASN A 178 19.92 24.64 1.10
C ASN A 178 20.10 23.17 0.75
N ASN A 179 21.24 22.60 1.14
CA ASN A 179 21.49 21.16 0.98
C ASN A 179 21.26 20.51 2.35
N GLU A 180 20.22 19.68 2.44
CA GLU A 180 19.84 18.97 3.66
C GLU A 180 19.55 17.51 3.32
N VAL A 181 19.93 16.60 4.21
CA VAL A 181 19.66 15.16 4.08
C VAL A 181 19.04 14.68 5.37
N TYR A 182 17.86 14.08 5.28
CA TYR A 182 17.17 13.47 6.41
C TYR A 182 17.16 11.96 6.22
N VAL A 183 17.51 11.22 7.28
CA VAL A 183 17.42 9.77 7.30
C VAL A 183 16.39 9.34 8.34
N ASP A 184 15.36 8.65 7.85
CA ASP A 184 14.34 8.01 8.69
C ASP A 184 14.65 6.52 8.80
N LEU A 185 14.96 6.06 10.01
CA LEU A 185 15.01 4.64 10.34
C LEU A 185 13.63 4.23 10.84
N VAL A 186 12.86 3.56 9.97
CA VAL A 186 11.53 3.03 10.28
C VAL A 186 11.64 1.53 10.50
N GLU A 187 11.39 1.09 11.73
CA GLU A 187 11.27 -0.32 12.08
C GLU A 187 9.81 -0.72 12.22
N GLU A 188 9.49 -1.85 11.60
CA GLU A 188 8.20 -2.51 11.75
C GLU A 188 8.38 -3.82 12.49
N MET A 189 7.53 -4.05 13.48
CA MET A 189 7.53 -5.28 14.26
C MET A 189 6.37 -6.18 13.82
N ASP A 190 6.70 -7.21 13.05
CA ASP A 190 5.79 -8.30 12.67
C ASP A 190 5.96 -9.47 13.63
N ALA A 191 4.87 -9.91 14.26
CA ALA A 191 4.93 -11.01 15.19
C ALA A 191 3.57 -11.67 15.44
N ILE A 192 3.59 -13.00 15.59
CA ILE A 192 2.43 -13.77 16.06
C ILE A 192 2.71 -14.31 17.46
N VAL A 193 1.94 -13.84 18.43
CA VAL A 193 2.05 -14.25 19.85
C VAL A 193 0.91 -15.19 20.19
N ASN A 194 1.25 -16.45 20.46
CA ASN A 194 0.31 -17.43 21.02
C ASN A 194 0.43 -17.48 22.54
N ARG A 195 -0.61 -17.97 23.25
CA ARG A 195 -0.59 -18.15 24.72
C ARG A 195 0.66 -18.84 25.27
N VAL A 196 1.22 -19.80 24.52
CA VAL A 196 2.37 -20.61 24.95
C VAL A 196 3.70 -19.88 24.76
N ARG A 197 3.84 -19.06 23.71
CA ARG A 197 5.10 -18.46 23.32
C ARG A 197 5.13 -16.99 23.72
N LYS A 198 5.71 -16.71 24.89
CA LYS A 198 5.99 -15.32 25.29
C LYS A 198 7.14 -14.78 24.44
N LEU A 199 6.88 -13.76 23.63
CA LEU A 199 7.96 -12.97 23.03
C LEU A 199 8.75 -12.27 24.14
N LYS A 200 10.06 -12.51 24.16
CA LYS A 200 10.97 -11.97 25.16
C LYS A 200 11.34 -10.51 24.91
N SER A 201 11.21 -9.99 23.69
CA SER A 201 11.68 -8.66 23.28
C SER A 201 10.57 -7.67 22.91
N SER A 202 9.30 -8.06 23.00
CA SER A 202 8.20 -7.14 22.65
C SER A 202 8.08 -5.99 23.66
N PRO A 203 7.88 -4.72 23.20
CA PRO A 203 7.77 -3.53 24.05
C PRO A 203 6.42 -3.46 24.79
N ILE A 204 5.44 -4.25 24.35
CA ILE A 204 4.10 -4.33 24.93
C ILE A 204 3.66 -5.79 25.05
N TYR A 205 2.67 -6.05 25.90
CA TYR A 205 1.96 -7.32 25.90
C TYR A 205 0.46 -7.08 25.84
N VAL A 206 -0.23 -7.95 25.12
CA VAL A 206 -1.68 -8.07 25.14
C VAL A 206 -2.02 -9.46 25.67
N LYS A 207 -2.95 -9.53 26.62
CA LYS A 207 -3.38 -10.77 27.25
C LYS A 207 -4.89 -10.91 27.12
N PRO A 208 -5.37 -11.51 26.03
CA PRO A 208 -6.79 -11.86 25.90
C PRO A 208 -7.11 -13.09 26.74
N GLN A 209 -8.27 -13.07 27.39
CA GLN A 209 -8.87 -14.17 28.14
C GLN A 209 -10.34 -14.26 27.74
N LEU A 210 -10.73 -15.42 27.22
CA LEU A 210 -12.10 -15.73 26.83
C LEU A 210 -12.58 -16.92 27.63
N THR A 211 -13.77 -16.82 28.20
CA THR A 211 -14.43 -17.90 28.93
C THR A 211 -15.88 -17.95 28.52
N SER A 212 -16.28 -19.04 27.87
CA SER A 212 -17.63 -19.25 27.39
C SER A 212 -18.36 -20.30 28.22
N ASP A 213 -19.58 -19.97 28.62
CA ASP A 213 -20.49 -20.86 29.32
C ASP A 213 -21.95 -20.50 28.99
N ALA A 214 -22.80 -21.52 28.88
CA ALA A 214 -24.24 -21.41 28.68
C ALA A 214 -24.67 -20.37 27.61
N GLY A 215 -23.98 -20.33 26.46
CA GLY A 215 -24.34 -19.43 25.35
C GLY A 215 -23.89 -17.97 25.52
N THR A 216 -23.07 -17.68 26.53
CA THR A 216 -22.40 -16.39 26.70
C THR A 216 -20.88 -16.57 26.77
N CYS A 217 -20.13 -15.59 26.28
CA CYS A 217 -18.67 -15.57 26.40
C CYS A 217 -18.22 -14.27 27.06
N ARG A 218 -17.57 -14.40 28.22
CA ARG A 218 -16.89 -13.27 28.88
C ARG A 218 -15.54 -13.06 28.21
N VAL A 219 -15.29 -11.82 27.77
CA VAL A 219 -14.01 -11.39 27.24
C VAL A 219 -13.32 -10.47 28.24
N SER A 220 -12.02 -10.64 28.42
CA SER A 220 -11.14 -9.70 29.13
C SER A 220 -9.83 -9.58 28.38
N VAL A 221 -9.43 -8.36 28.06
CA VAL A 221 -8.19 -8.06 27.33
C VAL A 221 -7.40 -7.04 28.15
N LEU A 222 -6.20 -7.43 28.58
CA LEU A 222 -5.29 -6.58 29.33
C LEU A 222 -4.11 -6.17 28.45
N VAL A 223 -3.76 -4.88 28.46
CA VAL A 223 -2.58 -4.34 27.76
C VAL A 223 -1.62 -3.74 28.77
N GLY A 224 -0.32 -3.97 28.57
CA GLY A 224 0.71 -3.37 29.40
C GLY A 224 2.07 -3.30 28.71
N ILE A 225 3.00 -2.60 29.34
CA ILE A 225 4.39 -2.47 28.86
C ILE A 225 5.16 -3.74 29.23
N ARG A 226 6.00 -4.22 28.32
CA ARG A 226 6.99 -5.27 28.56
C ARG A 226 8.31 -4.78 27.98
N ASN A 227 9.46 -4.99 28.64
CA ASN A 227 10.75 -4.49 28.13
C ASN A 227 10.70 -3.01 27.75
N ASP A 228 10.49 -2.15 28.74
CA ASP A 228 10.35 -0.71 28.53
C ASP A 228 11.52 -0.17 27.67
N PRO A 229 11.26 0.39 26.48
CA PRO A 229 12.29 0.94 25.60
C PRO A 229 12.87 2.27 26.11
N GLY A 230 12.40 2.79 27.26
CA GLY A 230 12.82 4.08 27.81
C GLY A 230 12.27 5.28 27.04
N LYS A 231 11.32 5.06 26.13
CA LYS A 231 10.62 6.08 25.35
C LYS A 231 9.12 5.84 25.41
N THR A 232 8.36 6.90 25.17
CA THR A 232 6.90 6.84 25.17
C THR A 232 6.41 5.91 24.05
N ILE A 233 5.62 4.91 24.44
CA ILE A 233 4.82 4.10 23.53
C ILE A 233 3.46 4.78 23.39
N ASP A 234 3.11 5.20 22.18
CA ASP A 234 1.84 5.85 21.88
C ASP A 234 1.10 5.20 20.71
N SER A 235 -0.04 5.78 20.34
CA SER A 235 -0.97 5.25 19.35
C SER A 235 -1.28 3.78 19.53
N ILE A 236 -1.40 3.34 20.80
CA ILE A 236 -1.66 1.95 21.12
C ILE A 236 -3.12 1.64 20.78
N THR A 237 -3.32 0.62 19.97
CA THR A 237 -4.65 0.12 19.59
C THR A 237 -4.70 -1.40 19.68
N VAL A 238 -5.87 -1.94 19.97
CA VAL A 238 -6.16 -3.36 19.83
C VAL A 238 -7.42 -3.52 19.01
N GLN A 239 -7.33 -4.25 17.91
CA GLN A 239 -8.45 -4.51 17.01
C GLN A 239 -8.66 -6.01 16.86
N PHE A 240 -9.93 -6.43 16.79
CA PHE A 240 -10.26 -7.81 16.47
C PHE A 240 -11.64 -7.89 15.82
N GLN A 241 -11.84 -8.91 15.00
CA GLN A 241 -13.13 -9.19 14.38
C GLN A 241 -13.95 -10.11 15.29
N LEU A 242 -15.21 -9.77 15.57
CA LEU A 242 -16.09 -10.69 16.28
C LEU A 242 -16.37 -11.92 15.40
N PRO A 243 -16.28 -13.14 15.95
CA PRO A 243 -16.65 -14.35 15.23
C PRO A 243 -18.09 -14.28 14.68
N PRO A 244 -18.40 -14.90 13.53
CA PRO A 244 -19.73 -14.84 12.93
C PRO A 244 -20.84 -15.25 13.89
N CYS A 245 -20.57 -16.26 14.73
CA CYS A 245 -21.49 -16.82 15.74
C CYS A 245 -21.79 -15.90 16.94
N ILE A 246 -21.27 -14.67 16.96
CA ILE A 246 -21.62 -13.65 17.97
C ILE A 246 -22.80 -12.83 17.46
N LEU A 247 -23.91 -12.87 18.21
CA LEU A 247 -25.12 -12.11 17.94
C LEU A 247 -25.01 -10.66 18.43
N SER A 248 -24.49 -10.48 19.64
CA SER A 248 -24.29 -9.16 20.23
C SER A 248 -23.05 -9.14 21.12
N ALA A 249 -22.49 -7.95 21.29
CA ALA A 249 -21.30 -7.73 22.08
C ALA A 249 -21.48 -6.46 22.90
N ASP A 250 -21.33 -6.57 24.21
CA ASP A 250 -21.27 -5.45 25.13
C ASP A 250 -19.87 -5.38 25.73
N LEU A 251 -19.08 -4.41 25.26
CA LEU A 251 -17.67 -4.24 25.59
C LEU A 251 -17.44 -2.86 26.21
N THR A 252 -16.73 -2.84 27.33
CA THR A 252 -16.33 -1.61 28.02
C THR A 252 -14.83 -1.65 28.32
N SER A 253 -14.24 -0.49 28.59
CA SER A 253 -12.84 -0.41 29.01
C SER A 253 -12.67 0.51 30.21
N ASN A 254 -11.65 0.24 31.03
CA ASN A 254 -11.29 1.10 32.15
C ASN A 254 -10.47 2.33 31.71
N TYR A 255 -10.01 2.35 30.45
CA TYR A 255 -9.17 3.37 29.84
C TYR A 255 -9.19 3.23 28.31
N GLY A 256 -9.16 4.36 27.62
CA GLY A 256 -9.33 4.41 26.17
C GLY A 256 -10.80 4.29 25.75
N THR A 257 -11.01 4.22 24.45
CA THR A 257 -12.36 4.17 23.85
C THR A 257 -12.52 2.86 23.09
N VAL A 258 -13.63 2.16 23.32
CA VAL A 258 -14.00 0.93 22.60
C VAL A 258 -15.15 1.25 21.66
N ASN A 259 -14.99 0.90 20.38
CA ASN A 259 -16.00 1.04 19.34
C ASN A 259 -16.23 -0.31 18.66
N ILE A 260 -17.49 -0.63 18.37
CA ILE A 260 -17.87 -1.81 17.58
C ILE A 260 -18.47 -1.28 16.28
N LEU A 261 -17.81 -1.56 15.16
CA LEU A 261 -18.22 -1.10 13.84
C LEU A 261 -19.31 -2.00 13.25
N ALA A 262 -20.02 -1.50 12.23
CA ALA A 262 -21.12 -2.22 11.58
C ALA A 262 -20.69 -3.56 10.96
N ASN A 263 -19.44 -3.65 10.52
CA ASN A 263 -18.85 -4.87 9.99
C ASN A 263 -18.40 -5.87 11.08
N LYS A 264 -18.85 -5.72 12.34
CA LYS A 264 -18.44 -6.52 13.51
C LYS A 264 -16.96 -6.41 13.90
N THR A 265 -16.24 -5.38 13.45
CA THR A 265 -14.88 -5.08 13.94
C THR A 265 -14.95 -4.34 15.29
N CYS A 266 -14.32 -4.89 16.32
CA CYS A 266 -14.09 -4.21 17.58
C CYS A 266 -12.74 -3.49 17.56
N SER A 267 -12.75 -2.19 17.83
CA SER A 267 -11.56 -1.34 17.89
C SER A 267 -11.44 -0.69 19.27
N TRP A 268 -10.31 -0.89 19.93
CA TRP A 268 -9.98 -0.27 21.20
C TRP A 268 -8.77 0.65 21.06
N SER A 269 -9.04 1.95 21.19
CA SER A 269 -8.03 3.01 21.11
C SER A 269 -7.58 3.39 22.52
N ILE A 270 -6.35 3.00 22.86
CA ILE A 270 -5.74 3.25 24.17
C ILE A 270 -4.92 4.54 24.14
N GLY A 271 -4.22 4.80 23.03
CA GLY A 271 -3.29 5.93 22.92
C GLY A 271 -2.01 5.65 23.70
N ARG A 272 -1.91 6.13 24.94
CA ARG A 272 -0.75 5.92 25.83
C ARG A 272 -1.17 5.13 27.06
N ILE A 273 -0.32 4.20 27.50
CA ILE A 273 -0.57 3.47 28.76
C ILE A 273 -0.39 4.45 29.93
N PRO A 274 -1.42 4.63 30.79
CA PRO A 274 -1.32 5.50 31.95
C PRO A 274 -0.43 4.87 33.03
N LYS A 275 0.21 5.69 33.87
CA LYS A 275 1.21 5.22 34.85
C LYS A 275 0.59 4.52 36.06
N ASP A 276 -0.66 4.85 36.37
CA ASP A 276 -1.38 4.46 37.58
C ASP A 276 -2.21 3.17 37.42
N LYS A 277 -2.52 2.77 36.20
CA LYS A 277 -3.32 1.56 35.93
C LYS A 277 -3.00 0.92 34.58
N ALA A 278 -3.16 -0.39 34.51
CA ALA A 278 -3.09 -1.10 33.23
C ALA A 278 -4.42 -0.95 32.46
N PRO A 279 -4.40 -0.54 31.19
CA PRO A 279 -5.59 -0.54 30.34
C PRO A 279 -6.16 -1.96 30.23
N ALA A 280 -7.46 -2.08 30.44
CA ALA A 280 -8.21 -3.31 30.31
C ALA A 280 -9.55 -3.05 29.62
N MET A 281 -9.90 -3.94 28.70
CA MET A 281 -11.24 -4.06 28.13
C MET A 281 -11.89 -5.33 28.71
N SER A 282 -13.18 -5.26 29.03
CA SER A 282 -13.97 -6.42 29.43
C SER A 282 -15.39 -6.32 28.93
N GLY A 283 -16.05 -7.47 28.78
CA GLY A 283 -17.42 -7.48 28.32
C GLY A 283 -18.02 -8.88 28.15
N THR A 284 -19.25 -8.90 27.66
CA THR A 284 -20.00 -10.13 27.39
C THR A 284 -20.37 -10.19 25.92
N LEU A 285 -20.10 -11.34 25.30
CA LEU A 285 -20.51 -11.69 23.96
C LEU A 285 -21.65 -12.70 24.05
N VAL A 286 -22.72 -12.50 23.30
CA VAL A 286 -23.85 -13.43 23.22
C VAL A 286 -23.67 -14.30 21.98
N LEU A 287 -23.69 -15.62 22.17
CA LEU A 287 -23.55 -16.58 21.08
C LEU A 287 -24.89 -16.83 20.40
N GLU A 288 -24.85 -17.34 19.17
CA GLU A 288 -26.03 -17.84 18.47
C GLU A 288 -26.75 -18.94 19.26
N THR A 289 -28.07 -19.00 19.11
CA THR A 289 -28.92 -20.00 19.77
C THR A 289 -28.45 -21.42 19.43
N GLY A 290 -28.22 -22.24 20.46
CA GLY A 290 -27.76 -23.62 20.31
C GLY A 290 -26.24 -23.82 20.45
N LEU A 291 -25.45 -22.74 20.51
CA LEU A 291 -24.04 -22.81 20.83
C LEU A 291 -23.80 -22.58 22.32
N GLU A 292 -23.28 -23.59 23.03
CA GLU A 292 -22.94 -23.45 24.44
C GLU A 292 -21.59 -22.74 24.66
N ARG A 293 -20.64 -22.92 23.72
CA ARG A 293 -19.26 -22.48 23.85
C ARG A 293 -18.74 -21.82 22.58
N LEU A 294 -17.74 -20.96 22.75
CA LEU A 294 -17.04 -20.33 21.63
C LEU A 294 -16.01 -21.30 21.06
N HIS A 295 -16.14 -21.64 19.78
CA HIS A 295 -15.23 -22.56 19.08
C HIS A 295 -14.23 -21.86 18.17
N VAL A 296 -14.52 -20.61 17.79
CA VAL A 296 -13.65 -19.78 16.95
C VAL A 296 -13.20 -18.58 17.77
N PHE A 297 -11.89 -18.49 18.01
CA PHE A 297 -11.30 -17.43 18.81
C PHE A 297 -10.79 -16.30 17.91
N PRO A 298 -11.03 -15.04 18.28
CA PRO A 298 -10.53 -13.91 17.50
C PRO A 298 -9.00 -13.78 17.58
N THR A 299 -8.41 -13.27 16.50
CA THR A 299 -7.04 -12.77 16.50
C THR A 299 -7.05 -11.28 16.82
N PHE A 300 -6.20 -10.87 17.77
CA PHE A 300 -6.08 -9.49 18.19
C PHE A 300 -4.91 -8.84 17.46
N GLN A 301 -5.20 -7.91 16.56
CA GLN A 301 -4.22 -7.06 15.91
C GLN A 301 -3.84 -5.91 16.86
N VAL A 302 -2.55 -5.65 17.00
CA VAL A 302 -2.02 -4.68 17.95
C VAL A 302 -1.28 -3.58 17.21
N GLY A 303 -1.73 -2.33 17.38
CA GLY A 303 -1.02 -1.15 16.90
C GLY A 303 -0.23 -0.49 18.02
N PHE A 304 0.95 0.04 17.71
CA PHE A 304 1.69 0.96 18.57
C PHE A 304 2.73 1.73 17.77
N ARG A 305 3.24 2.81 18.36
CA ARG A 305 4.30 3.65 17.82
C ARG A 305 5.27 4.07 18.94
N ILE A 306 6.56 4.11 18.63
CA ILE A 306 7.64 4.55 19.51
C ILE A 306 8.58 5.47 18.72
N MET A 307 8.64 6.74 19.11
CA MET A 307 9.51 7.72 18.48
C MET A 307 10.91 7.73 19.10
N GLY A 308 11.94 7.83 18.25
CA GLY A 308 13.33 7.96 18.66
C GLY A 308 13.97 6.65 19.13
N VAL A 309 13.40 5.49 18.77
CA VAL A 309 13.93 4.16 19.09
C VAL A 309 13.94 3.27 17.85
N ALA A 310 15.01 2.50 17.73
CA ALA A 310 15.12 1.30 16.92
C ALA A 310 15.19 0.12 17.92
N LEU A 311 14.16 -0.73 18.00
CA LEU A 311 14.14 -1.87 18.92
C LEU A 311 15.18 -2.93 18.56
N SER A 312 15.61 -2.99 17.29
CA SER A 312 16.73 -3.86 16.89
C SER A 312 18.08 -3.43 17.46
N GLY A 313 18.18 -2.18 17.93
CA GLY A 313 19.44 -1.55 18.29
C GLY A 313 20.25 -1.02 17.10
N LEU A 314 19.70 -1.07 15.88
CA LEU A 314 20.32 -0.50 14.69
C LEU A 314 20.56 1.01 14.86
N GLN A 315 21.77 1.44 14.54
CA GLN A 315 22.21 2.83 14.63
C GLN A 315 22.92 3.22 13.34
N ILE A 316 22.83 4.50 12.99
CA ILE A 316 23.65 5.06 11.91
C ILE A 316 24.96 5.51 12.53
N ASP A 317 26.02 4.73 12.30
CA ASP A 317 27.37 5.08 12.73
C ASP A 317 27.89 6.31 11.96
N LYS A 318 27.78 6.28 10.62
CA LYS A 318 28.28 7.35 9.75
C LYS A 318 27.48 7.49 8.46
N LEU A 319 27.26 8.73 8.03
CA LEU A 319 26.72 9.08 6.72
C LEU A 319 27.69 10.02 5.99
N ASP A 320 28.43 9.50 5.00
CA ASP A 320 29.38 10.27 4.20
C ASP A 320 28.75 10.74 2.89
N LEU A 321 28.74 12.06 2.67
CA LEU A 321 28.22 12.69 1.46
C LEU A 321 29.38 13.36 0.73
N LYS A 322 29.65 12.90 -0.50
CA LYS A 322 30.76 13.36 -1.35
C LYS A 322 30.22 14.24 -2.48
N ASN A 323 31.14 14.92 -3.17
CA ASN A 323 30.84 15.73 -4.36
C ASN A 323 29.84 16.87 -4.11
N LEU A 324 29.86 17.44 -2.91
CA LEU A 324 29.09 18.63 -2.55
C LEU A 324 30.02 19.80 -2.28
N PRO A 325 29.69 21.02 -2.75
CA PRO A 325 30.51 22.21 -2.52
C PRO A 325 30.55 22.62 -1.04
N LYS A 326 29.52 22.27 -0.26
CA LYS A 326 29.43 22.47 1.18
C LYS A 326 28.82 21.24 1.85
N PRO A 327 29.25 20.87 3.07
CA PRO A 327 28.61 19.82 3.84
C PRO A 327 27.13 20.16 4.05
N PRO A 328 26.20 19.24 3.72
CA PRO A 328 24.78 19.47 3.94
C PRO A 328 24.43 19.31 5.41
N TYR A 329 23.33 19.91 5.82
CA TYR A 329 22.70 19.57 7.10
C TYR A 329 22.27 18.11 7.09
N LYS A 330 22.42 17.41 8.22
CA LYS A 330 22.05 16.00 8.37
C LYS A 330 21.05 15.87 9.51
N GLY A 331 19.85 15.39 9.19
CA GLY A 331 18.83 15.01 10.16
C GLY A 331 18.73 13.50 10.27
N PHE A 332 18.47 13.01 11.48
CA PHE A 332 18.18 11.60 11.73
C PHE A 332 16.94 11.48 12.62
N ARG A 333 16.08 10.53 12.29
CA ARG A 333 14.92 10.17 13.10
C ARG A 333 14.73 8.67 13.07
N ALA A 334 14.55 8.08 14.25
CA ALA A 334 14.13 6.69 14.38
C ALA A 334 12.65 6.62 14.75
N LEU A 335 11.97 5.61 14.23
CA LEU A 335 10.57 5.29 14.49
C LEU A 335 10.47 3.77 14.52
N THR A 336 9.95 3.22 15.62
CA THR A 336 9.47 1.82 15.64
C THR A 336 7.95 1.80 15.69
N ARG A 337 7.30 0.97 14.88
CA ARG A 337 5.85 0.75 14.90
C ARG A 337 5.49 -0.72 14.80
N ALA A 338 4.26 -1.06 15.17
CA ALA A 338 3.71 -2.37 14.81
C ALA A 338 3.53 -2.49 13.30
N GLY A 339 3.92 -3.64 12.73
CA GLY A 339 3.46 -4.09 11.42
C GLY A 339 2.33 -5.10 11.61
N GLU A 340 2.48 -6.32 11.12
CA GLU A 340 1.61 -7.46 11.38
C GLU A 340 1.85 -8.04 12.79
N PHE A 341 1.42 -7.29 13.81
CA PHE A 341 1.48 -7.74 15.20
C PHE A 341 0.16 -8.37 15.62
N GLU A 342 0.14 -9.69 15.68
CA GLU A 342 -1.00 -10.50 16.08
C GLU A 342 -0.81 -11.15 17.46
N VAL A 343 -1.86 -11.13 18.26
CA VAL A 343 -1.97 -11.89 19.50
C VAL A 343 -3.14 -12.85 19.38
N ARG A 344 -2.86 -14.15 19.46
CA ARG A 344 -3.86 -15.20 19.35
C ARG A 344 -4.21 -15.73 20.73
N SER A 345 -5.51 -15.71 21.03
CA SER A 345 -6.07 -16.27 22.26
C SER A 345 -6.24 -17.77 22.20
#